data_AF-E1KV22-F1
#
_entry.id   AF-E1KV22-F1
#
_cell.length_a   1.000
_cell.length_b   1.000
_cell.length_c   1.000
_cell.angle_alpha   90.00
_cell.angle_beta   90.00
_cell.angle_gamma   90.00
#
_symmetry.space_group_name_H-M   'P 1'
#
loop_
_entity.id
_entity.type
_entity.pdbx_description
1 polymer ?
#
loop_
_entity_poly.entity_id
_entity_poly.type
_entity_poly.pdbx_seq_one_letter_code
_entity_poly.pdbx_strand_id
1 'polypeptide(L)'
;HEAGKDDNNSNTKVDESGKKPVDPTNDPQDTGVKVENKDDDTKISAKDEDGKDIPVEIDKDGKVIVTPGEDVDGPITVTVEDPDLPGGKTEVEVEVKGHEKGKDDNNSDKKPEAGKTTVTGKGKEVEPNGKKQDSGFVVNNKDKDTTISAKDEDGNDVPVEIGEDGKIYVTPGTNVDGPIKVTVKDPDLADGEQTVT
;
A
#
# COMPACT_ATOMS: atom_id res chain seq x y z
N HIS A 1 15.56 -61.12 15.50
CA HIS A 1 14.98 -59.85 15.06
C HIS A 1 15.52 -58.78 15.98
N GLU A 2 16.27 -57.82 15.45
CA GLU A 2 16.84 -56.71 16.23
C GLU A 2 15.72 -55.85 16.81
N ALA A 3 15.90 -55.42 18.06
CA ALA A 3 15.08 -54.40 18.71
C ALA A 3 15.63 -53.02 18.33
N GLY A 4 14.76 -52.08 17.97
CA GLY A 4 15.16 -50.68 17.76
C GLY A 4 14.73 -50.01 16.46
N LYS A 5 13.61 -50.42 15.86
CA LYS A 5 12.97 -49.63 14.80
C LYS A 5 11.48 -49.46 15.15
N ASP A 6 11.16 -48.31 15.74
CA ASP A 6 9.79 -47.81 15.74
C ASP A 6 9.46 -47.43 14.29
N ASP A 7 8.91 -48.38 13.55
CA ASP A 7 8.49 -48.22 12.15
C ASP A 7 7.12 -47.50 12.04
N ASN A 8 6.75 -46.70 13.06
CA ASN A 8 5.42 -46.11 13.20
C ASN A 8 5.45 -44.65 13.70
N ASN A 9 6.46 -43.87 13.28
CA ASN A 9 6.47 -42.43 13.54
C ASN A 9 5.61 -41.71 12.49
N SER A 10 4.30 -41.71 12.72
CA SER A 10 3.28 -41.06 11.87
C SER A 10 3.27 -39.54 11.96
N ASN A 11 4.15 -38.91 12.77
CA ASN A 11 4.12 -37.47 12.94
C ASN A 11 4.37 -36.74 11.62
N THR A 12 3.59 -35.67 11.42
CA THR A 12 3.79 -34.69 10.35
C THR A 12 5.20 -34.10 10.41
N LYS A 13 5.83 -33.94 9.24
CA LYS A 13 7.18 -33.38 9.09
C LYS A 13 7.23 -32.40 7.93
N VAL A 14 8.03 -31.36 8.09
CA VAL A 14 8.35 -30.41 7.03
C VAL A 14 9.81 -30.61 6.63
N ASP A 15 10.05 -30.94 5.35
CA ASP A 15 11.37 -31.05 4.74
C ASP A 15 11.63 -29.84 3.84
N GLU A 16 12.64 -29.06 4.21
CA GLU A 16 13.08 -27.86 3.49
C GLU A 16 14.33 -28.09 2.64
N SER A 17 14.88 -29.32 2.60
CA SER A 17 16.16 -29.60 1.95
C SER A 17 16.14 -29.36 0.43
N GLY A 18 14.97 -29.43 -0.19
CA GLY A 18 14.74 -29.15 -1.61
C GLY A 18 14.37 -27.71 -1.92
N LYS A 19 14.32 -26.81 -0.93
CA LYS A 19 13.83 -25.44 -1.07
C LYS A 19 14.53 -24.68 -2.19
N LYS A 20 13.73 -24.02 -3.02
CA LYS A 20 14.18 -23.21 -4.17
C LYS A 20 13.36 -21.92 -4.27
N PRO A 21 13.94 -20.86 -4.85
CA PRO A 21 13.22 -19.61 -5.05
C PRO A 21 12.11 -19.76 -6.10
N VAL A 22 11.04 -18.97 -5.93
CA VAL A 22 9.92 -18.85 -6.88
C VAL A 22 10.00 -17.53 -7.64
N ASP A 23 9.31 -17.44 -8.77
CA ASP A 23 9.18 -16.24 -9.59
C ASP A 23 7.88 -15.48 -9.24
N PRO A 24 7.87 -14.14 -9.30
CA PRO A 24 6.68 -13.32 -9.06
C PRO A 24 5.71 -13.41 -10.24
N THR A 25 5.02 -14.53 -10.37
CA THR A 25 4.09 -14.82 -11.46
C THR A 25 2.77 -15.37 -10.94
N ASN A 26 1.72 -15.26 -11.74
CA ASN A 26 0.40 -15.81 -11.46
C ASN A 26 0.31 -17.34 -11.69
N ASP A 27 1.42 -18.01 -11.96
CA ASP A 27 1.47 -19.45 -12.19
C ASP A 27 1.82 -20.21 -10.90
N PRO A 28 1.20 -21.39 -10.66
CA PRO A 28 1.55 -22.26 -9.53
C PRO A 28 2.98 -22.77 -9.63
N GLN A 29 3.71 -22.71 -8.53
CA GLN A 29 5.14 -23.01 -8.47
C GLN A 29 5.47 -23.89 -7.26
N ASP A 30 6.23 -24.94 -7.52
CA ASP A 30 6.80 -25.80 -6.50
C ASP A 30 7.90 -25.06 -5.75
N THR A 31 7.76 -24.93 -4.43
CA THR A 31 8.75 -24.29 -3.55
C THR A 31 9.94 -25.20 -3.25
N GLY A 32 9.83 -26.50 -3.55
CA GLY A 32 10.77 -27.53 -3.13
C GLY A 32 10.65 -27.94 -1.66
N VAL A 33 9.76 -27.29 -0.89
CA VAL A 33 9.38 -27.69 0.47
C VAL A 33 8.36 -28.83 0.40
N LYS A 34 8.50 -29.81 1.28
CA LYS A 34 7.62 -30.98 1.32
C LYS A 34 7.07 -31.21 2.73
N VAL A 35 5.78 -31.50 2.81
CA VAL A 35 5.09 -31.94 4.02
C VAL A 35 4.85 -33.44 3.93
N GLU A 36 5.43 -34.20 4.85
CA GLU A 36 5.28 -35.65 4.94
C GLU A 36 4.29 -36.03 6.04
N ASN A 37 3.57 -37.14 5.84
CA ASN A 37 2.56 -37.67 6.76
C ASN A 37 1.40 -36.70 7.08
N LYS A 38 1.08 -35.77 6.17
CA LYS A 38 -0.05 -34.85 6.34
C LYS A 38 -1.38 -35.60 6.54
N ASP A 39 -2.25 -35.04 7.35
CA ASP A 39 -3.60 -35.52 7.60
C ASP A 39 -4.64 -34.39 7.48
N ASP A 40 -5.84 -34.61 7.99
CA ASP A 40 -6.95 -33.64 7.93
C ASP A 40 -6.76 -32.46 8.91
N ASP A 41 -5.88 -32.61 9.92
CA ASP A 41 -5.55 -31.55 10.86
C ASP A 41 -4.42 -30.65 10.34
N THR A 42 -3.64 -31.11 9.35
CA THR A 42 -2.63 -30.31 8.66
C THR A 42 -3.25 -29.14 7.89
N LYS A 43 -2.86 -27.91 8.27
CA LYS A 43 -3.24 -26.67 7.58
C LYS A 43 -2.03 -25.98 7.00
N ILE A 44 -2.23 -25.29 5.88
CA ILE A 44 -1.20 -24.49 5.23
C ILE A 44 -1.72 -23.10 4.90
N SER A 45 -0.86 -22.11 5.08
CA SER A 45 -1.09 -20.72 4.65
C SER A 45 0.23 -20.11 4.18
N ALA A 46 0.15 -19.08 3.36
CA ALA A 46 1.32 -18.37 2.87
C ALA A 46 1.02 -16.87 2.84
N LYS A 47 2.00 -16.08 3.25
CA LYS A 47 1.95 -14.61 3.20
C LYS A 47 3.21 -14.08 2.56
N ASP A 48 3.09 -13.00 1.81
CA ASP A 48 4.24 -12.24 1.32
C ASP A 48 4.81 -11.34 2.43
N GLU A 49 5.89 -10.59 2.14
CA GLU A 49 6.54 -9.73 3.15
C GLU A 49 5.65 -8.57 3.63
N ASP A 50 4.71 -8.12 2.80
CA ASP A 50 3.67 -7.12 3.13
C ASP A 50 2.54 -7.70 4.00
N GLY A 51 2.51 -9.03 4.19
CA GLY A 51 1.50 -9.75 4.95
C GLY A 51 0.23 -10.09 4.16
N LYS A 52 0.23 -9.88 2.84
CA LYS A 52 -0.84 -10.27 1.92
C LYS A 52 -0.86 -11.79 1.75
N ASP A 53 -2.07 -12.35 1.74
CA ASP A 53 -2.24 -13.80 1.60
C ASP A 53 -1.93 -14.26 0.17
N ILE A 54 -1.13 -15.32 0.08
CA ILE A 54 -0.72 -15.98 -1.16
C ILE A 54 -1.43 -17.33 -1.26
N PRO A 55 -2.07 -17.65 -2.41
CA PRO A 55 -2.62 -18.98 -2.64
C PRO A 55 -1.55 -20.06 -2.48
N VAL A 56 -1.83 -21.04 -1.63
CA VAL A 56 -0.93 -22.16 -1.34
C VAL A 56 -1.71 -23.44 -1.17
N GLU A 57 -1.13 -24.55 -1.64
CA GLU A 57 -1.66 -25.89 -1.45
C GLU A 57 -0.55 -26.92 -1.21
N ILE A 58 -0.92 -28.05 -0.62
CA ILE A 58 -0.06 -29.23 -0.55
C ILE A 58 -0.57 -30.25 -1.56
N ASP A 59 0.26 -30.61 -2.53
CA ASP A 59 -0.12 -31.60 -3.54
C ASP A 59 -0.21 -33.03 -2.98
N LYS A 60 -0.52 -34.00 -3.84
CA LYS A 60 -0.66 -35.41 -3.43
C LYS A 60 0.65 -36.06 -2.99
N ASP A 61 1.78 -35.54 -3.45
CA ASP A 61 3.13 -36.01 -3.10
C ASP A 61 3.69 -35.28 -1.87
N GLY A 62 2.92 -34.35 -1.30
CA GLY A 62 3.30 -33.54 -0.14
C GLY A 62 4.04 -32.26 -0.51
N LYS A 63 4.20 -31.90 -1.79
CA LYS A 63 4.92 -30.70 -2.18
C LYS A 63 4.09 -29.46 -1.91
N VAL A 64 4.74 -28.42 -1.41
CA VAL A 64 4.12 -27.12 -1.20
C VAL A 64 4.18 -26.32 -2.50
N ILE A 65 3.01 -26.05 -3.06
CA ILE A 65 2.82 -25.26 -4.28
C ILE A 65 2.24 -23.90 -3.88
N VAL A 66 2.91 -22.83 -4.28
CA VAL A 66 2.45 -21.44 -4.08
C VAL A 66 2.11 -20.79 -5.42
N THR A 67 1.20 -19.82 -5.43
CA THR A 67 0.93 -18.97 -6.60
C THR A 67 1.19 -17.52 -6.20
N PRO A 68 2.43 -17.02 -6.30
CA PRO A 68 2.84 -15.73 -5.74
C PRO A 68 2.02 -14.53 -6.26
N GLY A 69 1.77 -14.48 -7.57
CA GLY A 69 1.24 -13.29 -8.22
C GLY A 69 2.34 -12.33 -8.68
N GLU A 70 1.97 -11.38 -9.55
CA GLU A 70 2.89 -10.38 -10.11
C GLU A 70 3.21 -9.24 -9.12
N ASP A 71 2.35 -9.05 -8.12
CA ASP A 71 2.43 -7.99 -7.11
C ASP A 71 2.85 -8.53 -5.74
N VAL A 72 3.48 -9.71 -5.69
CA VAL A 72 4.02 -10.31 -4.46
C VAL A 72 5.25 -9.56 -3.98
N ASP A 73 5.47 -9.48 -2.66
CA ASP A 73 6.77 -9.11 -2.09
C ASP A 73 7.51 -10.25 -1.38
N GLY A 74 8.83 -10.31 -1.53
CA GLY A 74 9.64 -11.44 -1.08
C GLY A 74 10.42 -11.17 0.20
N PRO A 75 10.62 -12.17 1.08
CA PRO A 75 10.29 -13.58 0.90
C PRO A 75 8.85 -13.93 1.28
N ILE A 76 8.35 -15.05 0.75
CA ILE A 76 7.06 -15.63 1.14
C ILE A 76 7.25 -16.47 2.40
N THR A 77 6.48 -16.18 3.44
CA THR A 77 6.39 -16.98 4.66
C THR A 77 5.30 -18.04 4.52
N VAL A 78 5.69 -19.30 4.35
CA VAL A 78 4.77 -20.45 4.38
C VAL A 78 4.64 -20.94 5.82
N THR A 79 3.41 -21.04 6.31
CA THR A 79 3.07 -21.58 7.62
C THR A 79 2.37 -22.93 7.47
N VAL A 80 2.90 -23.96 8.12
CA VAL A 80 2.26 -25.27 8.28
C VAL A 80 1.86 -25.45 9.73
N GLU A 81 0.59 -25.72 10.00
CA GLU A 81 0.04 -25.97 11.34
C GLU A 81 -0.45 -27.41 11.42
N ASP A 82 -0.03 -28.13 12.46
CA ASP A 82 -0.38 -29.51 12.68
C ASP A 82 -0.03 -29.90 14.13
N PRO A 83 -0.94 -30.52 14.92
CA PRO A 83 -0.68 -30.93 16.30
C PRO A 83 0.55 -31.86 16.48
N ASP A 84 0.92 -32.61 15.45
CA ASP A 84 2.06 -33.53 15.47
C ASP A 84 3.40 -32.85 15.20
N LEU A 85 3.39 -31.58 14.72
CA LEU A 85 4.59 -30.77 14.58
C LEU A 85 5.08 -30.25 15.95
N PRO A 86 6.39 -30.08 16.14
CA PRO A 86 6.94 -29.44 17.33
C PRO A 86 6.34 -28.04 17.54
N GLY A 87 5.57 -27.86 18.62
CA GLY A 87 4.89 -26.59 18.91
C GLY A 87 3.62 -26.35 18.10
N GLY A 88 3.12 -27.35 17.38
CA GLY A 88 1.87 -27.28 16.61
C GLY A 88 1.97 -26.52 15.29
N LYS A 89 3.16 -25.98 14.96
CA LYS A 89 3.36 -25.08 13.82
C LYS A 89 4.82 -25.04 13.39
N THR A 90 5.05 -24.82 12.10
CA THR A 90 6.37 -24.54 11.50
C THR A 90 6.22 -23.45 10.44
N GLU A 91 7.19 -22.53 10.38
CA GLU A 91 7.24 -21.46 9.37
C GLU A 91 8.49 -21.63 8.51
N VAL A 92 8.32 -21.45 7.20
CA VAL A 92 9.37 -21.59 6.19
C VAL A 92 9.39 -20.36 5.29
N GLU A 93 10.53 -19.68 5.23
CA GLU A 93 10.74 -18.58 4.28
C GLU A 93 11.20 -19.12 2.92
N VAL A 94 10.44 -18.80 1.87
CA VAL A 94 10.71 -19.12 0.46
C VAL A 94 11.07 -17.83 -0.27
N GLU A 95 12.27 -17.79 -0.85
CA GLU A 95 12.76 -16.62 -1.59
C GLU A 95 11.95 -16.37 -2.88
N VAL A 96 11.76 -15.09 -3.23
CA VAL A 96 11.18 -14.67 -4.51
C VAL A 96 12.29 -14.06 -5.36
N LYS A 97 12.46 -14.54 -6.60
CA LYS A 97 13.53 -14.05 -7.49
C LYS A 97 13.34 -12.57 -7.77
N GLY A 98 14.37 -11.78 -7.51
CA GLY A 98 14.38 -10.34 -7.74
C GLY A 98 13.93 -9.49 -6.55
N HIS A 99 13.53 -10.12 -5.43
CA HIS A 99 13.15 -9.45 -4.19
C HIS A 99 14.23 -9.62 -3.11
N GLU A 100 14.38 -8.62 -2.25
CA GLU A 100 15.30 -8.56 -1.13
C GLU A 100 14.51 -8.41 0.18
N LYS A 101 14.74 -9.32 1.12
CA LYS A 101 14.09 -9.27 2.43
C LYS A 101 14.25 -7.90 3.12
N GLY A 102 13.14 -7.37 3.61
CA GLY A 102 13.00 -6.09 4.31
C GLY A 102 12.93 -4.88 3.38
N LYS A 103 12.66 -5.09 2.09
CA LYS A 103 12.59 -4.02 1.09
C LYS A 103 11.38 -4.21 0.19
N ASP A 104 10.57 -3.15 0.11
CA ASP A 104 9.44 -3.06 -0.81
C ASP A 104 9.93 -3.14 -2.27
N ASP A 105 9.84 -4.33 -2.87
CA ASP A 105 10.23 -4.60 -4.25
C ASP A 105 9.03 -4.69 -5.20
N ASN A 106 7.79 -4.70 -4.68
CA ASN A 106 6.54 -4.64 -5.46
C ASN A 106 5.93 -3.22 -5.55
N ASN A 107 6.55 -2.22 -4.92
CA ASN A 107 6.06 -0.85 -4.76
C ASN A 107 4.72 -0.78 -4.00
N SER A 108 4.48 -1.66 -3.03
CA SER A 108 3.26 -1.64 -2.19
C SER A 108 3.17 -0.37 -1.34
N ASP A 109 4.30 0.21 -0.94
CA ASP A 109 4.35 1.49 -0.21
C ASP A 109 4.08 2.69 -1.12
N LYS A 110 3.99 2.48 -2.44
CA LYS A 110 3.64 3.55 -3.37
C LYS A 110 2.14 3.84 -3.25
N LYS A 111 1.82 4.85 -2.42
CA LYS A 111 0.49 5.48 -2.40
C LYS A 111 0.03 5.71 -3.85
N PRO A 112 -1.12 5.16 -4.27
CA PRO A 112 -1.60 5.36 -5.64
C PRO A 112 -1.73 6.86 -5.92
N GLU A 113 -1.32 7.31 -7.12
CA GLU A 113 -1.51 8.71 -7.57
C GLU A 113 -3.00 9.10 -7.72
N ALA A 114 -3.93 8.20 -7.39
CA ALA A 114 -5.34 8.52 -7.23
C ALA A 114 -5.55 9.25 -5.89
N GLY A 115 -5.72 10.57 -5.97
CA GLY A 115 -6.04 11.41 -4.81
C GLY A 115 -5.04 12.52 -4.53
N LYS A 116 -3.99 12.69 -5.35
CA LYS A 116 -3.08 13.84 -5.17
C LYS A 116 -3.85 15.15 -5.31
N THR A 117 -3.81 15.99 -4.28
CA THR A 117 -4.34 17.35 -4.34
C THR A 117 -3.63 18.11 -5.44
N THR A 118 -4.40 18.77 -6.31
CA THR A 118 -3.85 19.63 -7.37
C THR A 118 -4.62 20.95 -7.43
N VAL A 119 -3.90 22.04 -7.68
CA VAL A 119 -4.51 23.35 -7.94
C VAL A 119 -4.40 23.63 -9.44
N THR A 120 -5.56 23.85 -10.07
CA THR A 120 -5.71 24.11 -11.50
C THR A 120 -6.54 25.37 -11.73
N GLY A 121 -6.71 25.76 -12.99
CA GLY A 121 -7.46 26.95 -13.38
C GLY A 121 -6.56 28.16 -13.63
N LYS A 122 -7.19 29.30 -13.87
CA LYS A 122 -6.51 30.56 -14.18
C LYS A 122 -7.21 31.69 -13.45
N GLY A 123 -6.42 32.55 -12.80
CA GLY A 123 -6.90 33.71 -12.06
C GLY A 123 -7.87 34.55 -12.87
N LYS A 124 -8.99 34.92 -12.24
CA LYS A 124 -9.98 35.89 -12.72
C LYS A 124 -9.87 37.17 -11.91
N GLU A 125 -10.16 38.28 -12.57
CA GLU A 125 -10.27 39.58 -11.91
C GLU A 125 -11.47 39.58 -10.96
N VAL A 126 -11.27 40.13 -9.76
CA VAL A 126 -12.27 40.27 -8.72
C VAL A 126 -12.29 41.72 -8.22
N GLU A 127 -13.46 42.17 -7.79
CA GLU A 127 -13.67 43.55 -7.32
C GLU A 127 -13.56 43.65 -5.78
N PRO A 128 -12.96 44.73 -5.24
CA PRO A 128 -12.92 45.01 -3.81
C PRO A 128 -14.26 45.56 -3.29
N ASN A 129 -15.31 44.75 -3.36
CA ASN A 129 -16.69 45.16 -3.07
C ASN A 129 -17.31 44.40 -1.87
N GLY A 130 -16.51 43.60 -1.16
CA GLY A 130 -16.94 42.82 0.01
C GLY A 130 -17.87 41.64 -0.32
N LYS A 131 -17.99 41.27 -1.60
CA LYS A 131 -18.82 40.14 -2.03
C LYS A 131 -17.97 38.96 -2.46
N LYS A 132 -18.50 37.76 -2.20
CA LYS A 132 -17.93 36.49 -2.63
C LYS A 132 -17.84 36.42 -4.15
N GLN A 133 -16.66 36.08 -4.66
CA GLN A 133 -16.35 36.03 -6.08
C GLN A 133 -15.53 34.79 -6.42
N ASP A 134 -15.77 34.23 -7.60
CA ASP A 134 -15.00 33.10 -8.14
C ASP A 134 -13.61 33.58 -8.58
N SER A 135 -12.56 33.01 -7.98
CA SER A 135 -11.16 33.34 -8.31
C SER A 135 -10.70 32.73 -9.63
N GLY A 136 -11.42 31.75 -10.17
CA GLY A 136 -11.02 30.99 -11.37
C GLY A 136 -10.09 29.81 -11.11
N PHE A 137 -9.67 29.58 -9.87
CA PHE A 137 -8.88 28.44 -9.44
C PHE A 137 -9.75 27.30 -8.89
N VAL A 138 -9.28 26.06 -9.04
CA VAL A 138 -9.96 24.84 -8.60
C VAL A 138 -8.97 23.94 -7.89
N VAL A 139 -9.34 23.48 -6.70
CA VAL A 139 -8.64 22.42 -5.96
C VAL A 139 -9.33 21.09 -6.26
N ASN A 140 -8.61 20.16 -6.89
CA ASN A 140 -9.09 18.80 -7.13
C ASN A 140 -8.57 17.86 -6.05
N ASN A 141 -9.35 16.83 -5.74
CA ASN A 141 -9.03 15.80 -4.74
C ASN A 141 -8.76 16.33 -3.33
N LYS A 142 -9.41 17.44 -2.95
CA LYS A 142 -9.30 17.97 -1.59
C LYS A 142 -9.71 16.91 -0.56
N ASP A 143 -9.02 16.89 0.55
CA ASP A 143 -9.34 16.07 1.71
C ASP A 143 -9.39 16.92 2.98
N LYS A 144 -9.33 16.27 4.14
CA LYS A 144 -9.39 16.94 5.45
C LYS A 144 -8.11 17.71 5.79
N ASP A 145 -7.01 17.41 5.13
CA ASP A 145 -5.69 18.00 5.37
C ASP A 145 -5.46 19.21 4.42
N THR A 146 -6.28 19.35 3.38
CA THR A 146 -6.32 20.54 2.52
C THR A 146 -6.77 21.80 3.29
N THR A 147 -5.90 22.81 3.34
CA THR A 147 -6.22 24.14 3.89
C THR A 147 -5.94 25.25 2.88
N ILE A 148 -6.57 26.41 3.06
CA ILE A 148 -6.44 27.55 2.14
C ILE A 148 -6.30 28.86 2.91
N SER A 149 -5.49 29.77 2.36
CA SER A 149 -5.39 31.16 2.81
C SER A 149 -5.22 32.10 1.63
N ALA A 150 -5.62 33.36 1.77
CA ALA A 150 -5.43 34.37 0.74
C ALA A 150 -4.96 35.68 1.36
N LYS A 151 -4.04 36.36 0.68
CA LYS A 151 -3.49 37.66 1.09
C LYS A 151 -3.42 38.62 -0.07
N ASP A 152 -3.63 39.91 0.20
CA ASP A 152 -3.41 40.97 -0.78
C ASP A 152 -1.90 41.28 -0.95
N GLU A 153 -1.58 42.30 -1.75
CA GLU A 153 -0.19 42.69 -2.01
C GLU A 153 0.54 43.26 -0.78
N ASP A 154 -0.23 43.85 0.14
CA ASP A 154 0.24 44.39 1.42
C ASP A 154 0.38 43.32 2.51
N GLY A 155 -0.14 42.12 2.27
CA GLY A 155 -0.10 40.98 3.19
C GLY A 155 -1.27 40.89 4.17
N ASN A 156 -2.33 41.69 3.96
CA ASN A 156 -3.57 41.58 4.73
C ASN A 156 -4.35 40.35 4.32
N ASP A 157 -5.02 39.70 5.28
CA ASP A 157 -5.80 38.50 5.02
C ASP A 157 -7.09 38.84 4.24
N VAL A 158 -7.30 38.10 3.15
CA VAL A 158 -8.53 38.14 2.35
C VAL A 158 -9.35 36.89 2.68
N PRO A 159 -10.63 37.01 3.05
CA PRO A 159 -11.48 35.84 3.28
C PRO A 159 -11.55 34.96 2.02
N VAL A 160 -11.30 33.66 2.21
CA VAL A 160 -11.23 32.66 1.13
C VAL A 160 -11.89 31.35 1.57
N GLU A 161 -12.50 30.64 0.63
CA GLU A 161 -13.09 29.32 0.86
C GLU A 161 -13.02 28.42 -0.38
N ILE A 162 -13.01 27.11 -0.17
CA ILE A 162 -13.11 26.11 -1.23
C ILE A 162 -14.55 25.57 -1.25
N GLY A 163 -15.26 25.79 -2.36
CA GLY A 163 -16.59 25.23 -2.58
C GLY A 163 -16.58 23.69 -2.60
N GLU A 164 -17.74 23.06 -2.43
CA GLU A 164 -17.88 21.59 -2.54
C GLU A 164 -17.39 21.07 -3.90
N ASP A 165 -17.53 21.87 -4.94
CA ASP A 165 -17.05 21.60 -6.31
C ASP A 165 -15.55 21.86 -6.51
N GLY A 166 -14.82 22.18 -5.45
CA GLY A 166 -13.39 22.48 -5.49
C GLY A 166 -13.06 23.91 -5.93
N LYS A 167 -14.03 24.72 -6.36
CA LYS A 167 -13.76 26.10 -6.78
C LYS A 167 -13.33 26.97 -5.61
N ILE A 168 -12.33 27.80 -5.83
CA ILE A 168 -11.84 28.76 -4.84
C ILE A 168 -12.61 30.07 -4.99
N TYR A 169 -13.19 30.53 -3.89
CA TYR A 169 -13.87 31.82 -3.81
C TYR A 169 -13.15 32.74 -2.84
N VAL A 170 -13.03 34.02 -3.21
CA VAL A 170 -12.48 35.09 -2.36
C VAL A 170 -13.54 36.16 -2.10
N THR A 171 -13.44 36.86 -0.98
CA THR A 171 -14.33 37.99 -0.63
C THR A 171 -13.49 39.23 -0.31
N PRO A 172 -12.95 39.94 -1.33
CA PRO A 172 -12.07 41.07 -1.12
C PRO A 172 -12.83 42.27 -0.53
N GLY A 173 -12.33 42.83 0.57
CA GLY A 173 -12.88 44.04 1.18
C GLY A 173 -12.57 45.30 0.37
N THR A 174 -13.19 46.43 0.72
CA THR A 174 -12.99 47.72 0.01
C THR A 174 -11.59 48.31 0.10
N ASN A 175 -10.79 47.80 1.06
CA ASN A 175 -9.41 48.25 1.28
C ASN A 175 -8.40 47.29 0.65
N VAL A 176 -8.85 46.22 -0.02
CA VAL A 176 -7.98 45.29 -0.73
C VAL A 176 -7.63 45.90 -2.07
N ASP A 177 -6.34 46.02 -2.35
CA ASP A 177 -5.78 46.39 -3.65
C ASP A 177 -4.75 45.36 -4.12
N GLY A 178 -4.34 45.53 -5.38
CA GLY A 178 -3.36 44.66 -6.01
C GLY A 178 -3.81 43.21 -6.24
N PRO A 179 -2.86 42.36 -6.65
CA PRO A 179 -3.10 40.94 -6.86
C PRO A 179 -3.27 40.19 -5.53
N ILE A 180 -4.29 39.34 -5.45
CA ILE A 180 -4.52 38.45 -4.32
C ILE A 180 -3.73 37.16 -4.53
N LYS A 181 -2.85 36.81 -3.59
CA LYS A 181 -2.14 35.53 -3.55
C LYS A 181 -2.97 34.53 -2.77
N VAL A 182 -3.33 33.42 -3.41
CA VAL A 182 -4.01 32.30 -2.77
C VAL A 182 -2.99 31.18 -2.55
N THR A 183 -2.87 30.72 -1.31
CA THR A 183 -2.00 29.60 -0.94
C THR A 183 -2.87 28.43 -0.48
N VAL A 184 -2.72 27.28 -1.15
CA VAL A 184 -3.31 26.00 -0.77
C VAL A 184 -2.22 25.16 -0.12
N LYS A 185 -2.48 24.59 1.05
CA LYS A 185 -1.56 23.67 1.74
C LYS A 185 -2.19 22.30 1.83
N ASP A 186 -1.41 21.28 1.47
CA ASP A 186 -1.82 19.89 1.47
C ASP A 186 -0.56 19.01 1.39
N PRO A 187 -0.40 17.98 2.24
CA PRO A 187 0.74 17.06 2.20
C PRO A 187 0.97 16.40 0.84
N ASP A 188 -0.08 16.29 0.00
CA ASP A 188 0.01 15.70 -1.33
C ASP A 188 0.56 16.69 -2.38
N LEU A 189 0.70 17.99 -2.09
CA LEU A 189 1.35 18.95 -3.00
C LEU A 189 2.87 18.79 -2.97
N ALA A 190 3.56 19.16 -4.07
CA ALA A 190 5.00 18.90 -4.25
C ALA A 190 5.88 19.44 -3.12
N ASP A 191 5.54 20.61 -2.56
CA ASP A 191 6.23 21.23 -1.43
C ASP A 191 5.34 21.30 -0.17
N GLY A 192 4.25 20.52 -0.13
CA GLY A 192 3.20 20.64 0.89
C GLY A 192 2.31 21.89 0.73
N GLU A 193 2.61 22.77 -0.23
CA GLU A 193 1.81 23.93 -0.58
C GLU A 193 1.96 24.35 -2.04
N GLN A 194 0.99 25.12 -2.54
CA GLN A 194 1.02 25.76 -3.85
C GLN A 194 0.40 27.15 -3.74
N THR A 195 1.10 28.16 -4.27
CA THR A 195 0.60 29.54 -4.32
C THR A 195 0.23 29.91 -5.76
N VAL A 196 -0.95 30.50 -5.93
CA VAL A 196 -1.48 31.01 -7.20
C VAL A 196 -1.89 32.47 -7.07
N THR A 197 -1.97 33.20 -8.18
CA THR A 197 -2.27 34.64 -8.22
C THR A 197 -3.12 34.93 -9.45
#